data_AF-A0A2D6IW82-F1
#
_entry.id   AF-A0A2D6IW82-F1
#
_cell.length_a   1.000
_cell.length_b   1.000
_cell.length_c   1.000
_cell.angle_alpha   90.00
_cell.angle_beta   90.00
_cell.angle_gamma   90.00
#
_symmetry.space_group_name_H-M   'P 1'
#
loop_
_entity.id
_entity.type
_entity.pdbx_description
1 polymer ?
#
loop_
_entity_poly.entity_id
_entity_poly.type
_entity_poly.pdbx_seq_one_letter_code
_entity_poly.pdbx_strand_id
1 'polypeptide(L)'
;GRPQPRQLVETFVYPITEEITDSEGGSFYIRFLAQAIGHPQTDANTFPETLLADAASGAFQLLQEAVPEIPRLILGQRFGLMWEMIIHALADRERGSELQARSQHIDQNLFVSNLIDTATGCLVAPVAASTLTGLRRKK
;
A
#
# COMPACT_ATOMS: atom_id res chain seq x y z
N GLY A 1 -8.45 -18.60 12.94
CA GLY A 1 -8.92 -17.28 13.41
C GLY A 1 -8.97 -16.34 12.22
N ARG A 2 -9.81 -15.29 12.24
CA ARG A 2 -9.88 -14.31 11.14
C ARG A 2 -8.52 -13.59 11.01
N PRO A 3 -7.95 -13.44 9.80
CA PRO A 3 -6.70 -12.72 9.61
C PRO A 3 -6.86 -11.26 10.04
N GLN A 4 -5.87 -10.70 10.73
CA GLN A 4 -5.92 -9.31 11.15
C GLN A 4 -5.45 -8.41 9.99
N PRO A 5 -6.22 -7.38 9.59
CA PRO A 5 -5.84 -6.50 8.48
C PRO A 5 -4.44 -5.91 8.61
N ARG A 6 -4.05 -5.48 9.82
CA ARG A 6 -2.73 -4.93 10.09
C ARG A 6 -1.60 -5.92 9.81
N GLN A 7 -1.78 -7.19 10.20
CA GLN A 7 -0.80 -8.25 9.94
C GLN A 7 -0.65 -8.54 8.45
N LEU A 8 -1.74 -8.43 7.67
CA LEU A 8 -1.66 -8.54 6.22
C LEU A 8 -0.87 -7.37 5.63
N VAL A 9 -1.09 -6.14 6.10
CA VAL A 9 -0.30 -4.96 5.70
C VAL A 9 1.19 -5.13 6.03
N GLU A 10 1.53 -5.67 7.19
CA GLU A 10 2.91 -5.98 7.57
C GLU A 10 3.61 -6.87 6.53
N THR A 11 2.93 -7.90 6.01
CA THR A 11 3.50 -8.80 4.99
C THR A 11 3.83 -8.10 3.66
N PHE A 12 3.23 -6.95 3.39
CA PHE A 12 3.51 -6.13 2.22
C PHE A 12 4.62 -5.11 2.47
N VAL A 13 4.68 -4.53 3.67
CA VAL A 13 5.58 -3.41 3.98
C VAL A 13 6.96 -3.90 4.41
N TYR A 14 7.05 -4.89 5.30
CA TYR A 14 8.33 -5.29 5.87
C TYR A 14 9.36 -5.77 4.83
N PRO A 15 9.00 -6.62 3.84
CA PRO A 15 9.97 -7.04 2.83
C PRO A 15 10.59 -5.87 2.05
N ILE A 16 9.80 -4.82 1.80
CA ILE A 16 10.28 -3.63 1.08
C ILE A 16 11.21 -2.82 1.98
N THR A 17 10.85 -2.64 3.26
CA THR A 17 11.69 -1.88 4.19
C THR A 17 12.99 -2.59 4.55
N GLU A 18 12.97 -3.91 4.63
CA GLU A 18 14.16 -4.76 4.79
C GLU A 18 15.06 -4.62 3.56
N GLU A 19 14.51 -4.73 2.35
CA GLU A 19 15.26 -4.53 1.10
C GLU A 19 15.90 -3.14 1.02
N ILE A 20 15.18 -2.07 1.44
CA ILE A 20 15.72 -0.70 1.48
C ILE A 20 16.92 -0.59 2.44
N THR A 21 16.87 -1.30 3.57
CA THR A 21 17.85 -1.16 4.66
C THR A 21 19.07 -2.05 4.47
N ASP A 22 18.86 -3.27 3.98
CA ASP A 22 19.87 -4.34 4.05
C ASP A 22 20.59 -4.59 2.72
N SER A 23 20.15 -4.00 1.60
CA SER A 23 20.77 -4.21 0.29
C SER A 23 21.56 -2.99 -0.20
N GLU A 24 22.72 -3.23 -0.84
CA GLU A 24 23.58 -2.16 -1.40
C GLU A 24 22.87 -1.32 -2.49
N GLY A 25 21.66 -1.69 -2.92
CA GLY A 25 20.84 -1.00 -3.92
C GLY A 25 19.41 -0.67 -3.50
N GLY A 26 19.02 -0.91 -2.25
CA GLY A 26 17.63 -0.84 -1.79
C GLY A 26 16.97 0.54 -1.99
N SER A 27 17.75 1.60 -1.82
CA SER A 27 17.30 2.99 -2.07
C SER A 27 17.02 3.26 -3.56
N PHE A 28 17.81 2.68 -4.48
CA PHE A 28 17.55 2.78 -5.92
C PHE A 28 16.33 1.96 -6.33
N TYR A 29 16.13 0.79 -5.71
CA TYR A 29 15.00 -0.09 -5.96
C TYR A 29 13.66 0.61 -5.66
N ILE A 30 13.48 1.20 -4.47
CA ILE A 30 12.20 1.84 -4.12
C ILE A 30 11.93 3.10 -4.94
N ARG A 31 12.98 3.87 -5.27
CA ARG A 31 12.88 5.04 -6.15
C ARG A 31 12.48 4.62 -7.57
N PHE A 32 13.05 3.54 -8.08
CA PHE A 32 12.68 2.95 -9.36
C PHE A 32 11.22 2.48 -9.36
N LEU A 33 10.80 1.72 -8.34
CA LEU A 33 9.41 1.27 -8.20
C LEU A 33 8.43 2.45 -8.21
N ALA A 34 8.73 3.52 -7.48
CA ALA A 34 7.89 4.72 -7.46
C ALA A 34 7.77 5.40 -8.83
N GLN A 35 8.79 5.31 -9.69
CA GLN A 35 8.70 5.81 -11.07
C GLN A 35 7.92 4.84 -11.98
N ALA A 36 8.06 3.53 -11.76
CA ALA A 36 7.41 2.49 -12.56
C ALA A 36 5.88 2.45 -12.35
N ILE A 37 5.41 2.68 -11.12
CA ILE A 37 3.97 2.69 -10.79
C ILE A 37 3.25 3.90 -11.39
N GLY A 38 3.95 5.03 -11.60
CA GLY A 38 3.38 6.26 -12.17
C GLY A 38 3.52 6.39 -13.70
N HIS A 39 4.00 5.37 -14.41
CA HIS A 39 4.28 5.48 -15.84
C HIS A 39 2.97 5.40 -16.67
N PRO A 40 2.76 6.22 -17.72
CA PRO A 40 1.50 6.25 -18.50
C PRO A 40 1.15 4.93 -19.23
N GLN A 41 2.12 4.02 -19.33
CA GLN A 41 1.93 2.67 -19.91
C GLN A 41 1.53 1.62 -18.86
N THR A 42 1.66 1.93 -17.57
CA THR A 42 1.09 1.20 -16.44
C THR A 42 -0.22 1.90 -16.10
N ASP A 43 -1.28 1.51 -16.80
CA ASP A 43 -2.60 2.07 -16.56
C ASP A 43 -3.02 1.73 -15.11
N ALA A 44 -3.12 2.75 -14.25
CA ALA A 44 -3.37 2.60 -12.82
C ALA A 44 -4.70 1.88 -12.51
N ASN A 45 -5.59 1.75 -13.51
CA ASN A 45 -6.79 0.90 -13.40
C ASN A 45 -6.53 -0.59 -13.67
N THR A 46 -5.48 -0.95 -14.42
CA THR A 46 -5.05 -2.34 -14.70
C THR A 46 -3.85 -2.79 -13.87
N PHE A 47 -3.12 -1.87 -13.24
CA PHE A 47 -2.04 -2.19 -12.30
C PHE A 47 -2.52 -3.04 -11.10
N PRO A 48 -3.70 -2.77 -10.50
CA PRO A 48 -4.27 -3.68 -9.50
C PRO A 48 -4.55 -5.06 -10.11
N GLU A 49 -5.13 -5.16 -11.30
CA GLU A 49 -5.49 -6.44 -11.92
C GLU A 49 -4.27 -7.32 -12.23
N THR A 50 -3.15 -6.71 -12.63
CA THR A 50 -1.89 -7.41 -12.94
C THR A 50 -1.09 -7.78 -11.69
N LEU A 51 -1.06 -6.94 -10.65
CA LEU A 51 -0.45 -7.29 -9.35
C LEU A 51 -1.26 -8.39 -8.64
N LEU A 52 -2.60 -8.35 -8.72
CA LEU A 52 -3.53 -9.35 -8.18
C LEU A 52 -3.53 -10.69 -8.92
N ALA A 53 -2.84 -10.83 -10.06
CA ALA A 53 -3.04 -11.98 -10.95
C ALA A 53 -2.55 -13.32 -10.35
N ASP A 54 -1.46 -13.36 -9.58
CA ASP A 54 -0.92 -14.64 -9.06
C ASP A 54 -0.65 -14.64 -7.53
N ALA A 55 0.38 -13.92 -7.04
CA ALA A 55 0.74 -13.94 -5.61
C ALA A 55 -0.16 -13.04 -4.74
N ALA A 56 -0.58 -11.88 -5.26
CA ALA A 56 -1.51 -11.01 -4.54
C ALA A 56 -2.95 -11.52 -4.60
N SER A 57 -3.29 -12.53 -5.41
CA SER A 57 -4.60 -13.21 -5.35
C SER A 57 -4.84 -13.83 -3.97
N GLY A 58 -3.86 -14.56 -3.43
CA GLY A 58 -3.96 -15.19 -2.10
C GLY A 58 -4.02 -14.17 -0.97
N ALA A 59 -3.13 -13.17 -1.00
CA ALA A 59 -3.14 -12.11 0.02
C ALA A 59 -4.41 -11.23 -0.06
N PHE A 60 -4.94 -10.99 -1.26
CA PHE A 60 -6.19 -10.28 -1.47
C PHE A 60 -7.42 -11.10 -1.06
N GLN A 61 -7.37 -12.44 -1.16
CA GLN A 61 -8.40 -13.31 -0.58
C GLN A 61 -8.40 -13.20 0.94
N LEU A 62 -7.23 -13.28 1.58
CA LEU A 62 -7.10 -13.09 3.03
C LEU A 62 -7.57 -11.70 3.47
N LEU A 63 -7.32 -10.66 2.66
CA LEU A 63 -7.86 -9.33 2.90
C LEU A 63 -9.40 -9.29 2.82
N GLN A 64 -10.01 -9.95 1.82
CA GLN A 64 -11.47 -10.05 1.72
C GLN A 64 -12.06 -10.77 2.94
N GLU A 65 -11.41 -11.81 3.45
CA GLU A 65 -11.81 -12.50 4.68
C GLU A 65 -11.61 -11.63 5.93
N ALA A 66 -10.58 -10.78 5.92
CA ALA A 66 -10.28 -9.86 7.01
C ALA A 66 -11.31 -8.70 7.10
N VAL A 67 -11.91 -8.29 5.98
CA VAL A 67 -12.93 -7.21 5.90
C VAL A 67 -14.16 -7.54 5.02
N PRO A 68 -14.92 -8.61 5.31
CA PRO A 68 -16.13 -9.03 4.59
C PRO A 68 -17.20 -7.94 4.40
N GLU A 69 -17.24 -6.93 5.25
CA GLU A 69 -18.19 -5.82 5.15
C GLU A 69 -17.89 -4.84 4.00
N ILE A 70 -16.70 -4.91 3.41
CA ILE A 70 -16.25 -3.99 2.37
C ILE A 70 -16.46 -4.63 1.00
N PRO A 71 -17.26 -4.03 0.09
CA PRO A 71 -17.48 -4.58 -1.23
C PRO A 71 -16.18 -4.80 -2.00
N ARG A 72 -16.01 -5.96 -2.65
CA ARG A 72 -14.78 -6.35 -3.37
C ARG A 72 -14.21 -5.28 -4.30
N LEU A 73 -15.07 -4.59 -5.05
CA LEU A 73 -14.65 -3.52 -5.97
C LEU A 73 -14.05 -2.31 -5.23
N ILE A 74 -14.61 -1.96 -4.07
CA ILE A 74 -14.08 -0.89 -3.22
C ILE A 74 -12.78 -1.35 -2.57
N LEU A 75 -12.71 -2.60 -2.10
CA LEU A 75 -11.50 -3.16 -1.52
C LEU A 75 -10.34 -3.20 -2.53
N GLY A 76 -10.60 -3.54 -3.80
CA GLY A 76 -9.60 -3.50 -4.87
C GLY A 76 -9.05 -2.09 -5.10
N GLN A 77 -9.93 -1.07 -5.15
CA GLN A 77 -9.51 0.32 -5.26
C GLN A 77 -8.68 0.78 -4.05
N ARG A 78 -9.11 0.41 -2.83
CA ARG A 78 -8.36 0.71 -1.60
C ARG A 78 -6.99 0.06 -1.58
N PHE A 79 -6.90 -1.18 -2.04
CA PHE A 79 -5.64 -1.90 -2.13
C PHE A 79 -4.67 -1.20 -3.08
N GLY A 80 -5.12 -0.77 -4.27
CA GLY A 80 -4.31 0.01 -5.20
C GLY A 80 -3.80 1.31 -4.60
N LEU A 81 -4.70 2.13 -4.03
CA LEU A 81 -4.35 3.39 -3.38
C LEU A 81 -3.38 3.20 -2.21
N MET A 82 -3.62 2.19 -1.37
CA MET A 82 -2.74 1.83 -0.27
C MET A 82 -1.34 1.46 -0.77
N TRP A 83 -1.26 0.65 -1.83
CA TRP A 83 0.01 0.22 -2.43
C TRP A 83 0.81 1.41 -2.98
N GLU A 84 0.16 2.27 -3.77
CA GLU A 84 0.76 3.52 -4.27
C GLU A 84 1.29 4.38 -3.12
N MET A 85 0.46 4.59 -2.08
CA MET A 85 0.84 5.37 -0.91
C MET A 85 2.07 4.79 -0.21
N ILE A 86 2.14 3.46 0.01
CA ILE A 86 3.29 2.81 0.66
C ILE A 86 4.57 3.06 -0.15
N ILE A 87 4.54 2.79 -1.45
CA ILE A 87 5.71 2.92 -2.32
C ILE A 87 6.19 4.37 -2.38
N HIS A 88 5.29 5.32 -2.58
CA HIS A 88 5.64 6.73 -2.64
C HIS A 88 6.13 7.27 -1.29
N ALA A 89 5.50 6.89 -0.17
CA ALA A 89 5.92 7.31 1.16
C ALA A 89 7.34 6.82 1.49
N LEU A 90 7.67 5.58 1.14
CA LEU A 90 9.02 5.03 1.32
C LEU A 90 10.04 5.72 0.40
N ALA A 91 9.71 5.93 -0.88
CA ALA A 91 10.60 6.63 -1.82
C ALA A 91 10.83 8.10 -1.43
N ASP A 92 9.80 8.81 -0.97
CA ASP A 92 9.90 10.19 -0.50
C ASP A 92 10.74 10.28 0.77
N ARG A 93 10.62 9.32 1.68
CA ARG A 93 11.46 9.25 2.85
C ARG A 93 12.91 8.99 2.51
N GLU A 94 13.20 8.09 1.56
CA GLU A 94 14.56 7.87 1.06
C GLU A 94 15.15 9.09 0.36
N ARG A 95 14.34 9.89 -0.35
CA ARG A 95 14.79 11.19 -0.91
C ARG A 95 14.97 12.25 0.17
N GLY A 96 14.07 12.24 1.15
CA GLY A 96 14.02 13.16 2.27
C GLY A 96 15.14 12.94 3.26
N SER A 97 15.62 11.71 3.49
CA SER A 97 16.74 11.42 4.40
C SER A 97 18.03 12.15 3.99
N GLU A 98 18.25 12.36 2.69
CA GLU A 98 19.35 13.16 2.15
C GLU A 98 19.21 14.68 2.46
N LEU A 99 17.97 15.20 2.54
CA LEU A 99 17.67 16.63 2.77
C LEU A 99 17.27 16.99 4.23
N GLN A 100 16.67 16.07 4.98
CA GLN A 100 16.01 16.25 6.28
C GLN A 100 16.95 16.16 7.48
N ALA A 101 18.26 16.05 7.26
CA ALA A 101 19.27 16.12 8.33
C ALA A 101 19.22 17.40 9.19
N ARG A 102 18.33 18.37 8.89
CA ARG A 102 18.27 19.69 9.52
C ARG A 102 17.00 20.01 10.31
N SER A 103 15.94 19.18 10.27
CA SER A 103 14.70 19.52 10.98
C SER A 103 13.82 18.29 11.25
N GLN A 104 13.84 17.84 12.50
CA GLN A 104 12.99 16.78 13.08
C GLN A 104 13.21 15.37 12.50
N HIS A 105 14.26 14.71 13.00
CA HIS A 105 14.52 13.30 12.67
C HIS A 105 13.47 12.40 13.35
N ILE A 106 12.44 11.99 12.62
CA ILE A 106 11.51 10.94 13.05
C ILE A 106 12.22 9.60 12.88
N ASP A 107 12.23 8.77 13.93
CA ASP A 107 12.79 7.42 13.91
C ASP A 107 12.20 6.55 12.78
N GLN A 108 13.05 5.74 12.14
CA GLN A 108 12.66 4.88 11.01
C GLN A 108 11.58 3.87 11.39
N ASN A 109 11.73 3.22 12.54
CA ASN A 109 10.78 2.20 12.98
C ASN A 109 9.44 2.84 13.33
N LEU A 110 9.44 4.03 13.94
CA LEU A 110 8.22 4.80 14.17
C LEU A 110 7.51 5.17 12.87
N PHE A 111 8.25 5.62 11.85
CA PHE A 111 7.67 5.93 10.55
C PHE A 111 7.05 4.69 9.89
N VAL A 112 7.77 3.57 9.84
CA VAL A 112 7.30 2.32 9.23
C VAL A 112 6.06 1.79 9.96
N SER A 113 6.07 1.81 11.30
CA SER A 113 4.92 1.41 12.11
C SER A 113 3.69 2.27 11.82
N ASN A 114 3.86 3.60 11.77
CA ASN A 114 2.76 4.51 11.44
C ASN A 114 2.28 4.38 9.98
N LEU A 115 3.18 4.05 9.04
CA LEU A 115 2.82 3.76 7.66
C LEU A 115 1.92 2.52 7.57
N ILE A 116 2.26 1.46 8.32
CA ILE A 116 1.44 0.24 8.43
C ILE A 116 0.05 0.57 9.00
N ASP A 117 -0.03 1.38 10.06
CA ASP A 117 -1.32 1.78 10.65
C ASP A 117 -2.16 2.61 9.67
N THR A 118 -1.52 3.54 8.93
CA THR A 118 -2.18 4.37 7.93
C THR A 118 -2.71 3.53 6.76
N ALA A 119 -1.89 2.63 6.23
CA ALA A 119 -2.26 1.69 5.18
C ALA A 119 -3.39 0.74 5.61
N THR A 120 -3.34 0.27 6.86
CA THR A 120 -4.43 -0.52 7.46
C THR A 120 -5.72 0.30 7.49
N GLY A 121 -5.65 1.56 7.91
CA GLY A 121 -6.77 2.50 7.89
C GLY A 121 -7.40 2.65 6.51
N CYS A 122 -6.60 2.76 5.45
CA CYS A 122 -7.09 2.81 4.06
C CYS A 122 -7.95 1.59 3.70
N LEU A 123 -7.55 0.40 4.18
CA LEU A 123 -8.26 -0.85 3.91
C LEU A 123 -9.54 -0.96 4.74
N VAL A 124 -9.48 -0.69 6.05
CA VAL A 124 -10.57 -0.99 7.00
C VAL A 124 -11.56 0.14 7.24
N ALA A 125 -11.28 1.35 6.73
CA ALA A 125 -12.15 2.51 6.94
C ALA A 125 -13.62 2.20 6.59
N PRO A 126 -14.61 2.63 7.40
CA PRO A 126 -16.01 2.45 7.05
C PRO A 126 -16.34 2.99 5.66
N VAL A 127 -17.13 2.27 4.88
CA VAL A 127 -17.57 2.74 3.57
C VAL A 127 -18.73 3.72 3.75
N ALA A 128 -18.55 4.96 3.31
CA ALA A 128 -19.60 5.97 3.37
C ALA A 128 -20.79 5.64 2.46
N ALA A 129 -21.99 6.06 2.87
CA ALA A 129 -23.23 5.83 2.09
C ALA A 129 -23.18 6.46 0.68
N SER A 130 -22.48 7.59 0.53
CA SER A 130 -22.26 8.25 -0.77
C SER A 130 -21.44 7.36 -1.72
N THR A 131 -20.38 6.72 -1.22
CA THR A 131 -19.55 5.78 -1.99
C THR A 131 -20.34 4.55 -2.43
N LEU A 132 -21.17 3.98 -1.53
CA LEU A 132 -22.03 2.84 -1.87
C LEU A 132 -23.07 3.20 -2.94
N THR A 133 -23.58 4.43 -2.93
CA THR A 133 -24.49 4.93 -3.96
C THR A 133 -23.81 4.97 -5.34
N GLY A 134 -22.55 5.41 -5.39
CA GLY A 134 -21.75 5.41 -6.62
C GLY A 134 -21.54 4.00 -7.21
N LEU A 135 -21.30 3.02 -6.34
CA LEU A 135 -21.13 1.61 -6.76
C LEU A 135 -22.39 1.04 -7.42
N ARG A 136 -23.58 1.40 -6.93
CA ARG A 136 -24.87 0.93 -7.45
C ARG A 136 -25.20 1.47 -8.85
N ARG A 137 -24.64 2.62 -9.24
CA ARG A 137 -24.86 3.24 -10.56
C ARG A 137 -24.08 2.58 -11.70
N LYS A 138 -23.10 1.72 -11.37
CA LYS A 138 -22.27 0.97 -12.35
C LYS A 138 -22.78 -0.45 -12.62
N LYS A 139 -23.83 -0.90 -11.95
CA LYS A 139 -24.55 -2.15 -12.27
C LYS A 139 -25.73 -1.82 -13.15
#